data_AF-A0A931WT89-F1
#
_entry.id   AF-A0A931WT89-F1
#
_cell.length_a   1.000
_cell.length_b   1.000
_cell.length_c   1.000
_cell.angle_alpha   90.00
_cell.angle_beta   90.00
_cell.angle_gamma   90.00
#
_symmetry.space_group_name_H-M   'P 1'
#
loop_
_entity.id
_entity.type
_entity.pdbx_description
1 polymer ?
#
loop_
_entity_poly.entity_id
_entity_poly.type
_entity_poly.pdbx_seq_one_letter_code
_entity_poly.pdbx_strand_id
1 'polypeptide(L)'
;MRIPYVVMLAAAAMLPALAQTRKPDPAADWPMYNRDLGGTRYSPLTEISTKNVANMKVAWTYRLSTPVARGAAPPAAVPADAGE
;
A
#
# COMPACT_ATOMS: atom_id res chain seq x y z
N MET A 1 13.50 -3.75 48.74
CA MET A 1 12.15 -4.21 48.36
C MET A 1 12.05 -4.10 46.83
N ARG A 2 12.14 -5.23 46.12
CA ARG A 2 12.27 -5.32 44.65
C ARG A 2 10.86 -5.41 44.04
N ILE A 3 10.30 -4.27 43.67
CA ILE A 3 9.00 -4.16 42.99
C ILE A 3 9.19 -4.79 41.60
N PRO A 4 8.64 -5.99 41.32
CA PRO A 4 9.19 -6.83 40.28
C PRO A 4 8.61 -6.47 38.91
N TYR A 5 9.47 -6.58 37.91
CA TYR A 5 9.29 -6.47 36.46
C TYR A 5 8.00 -7.09 35.85
N VAL A 6 7.22 -7.83 36.65
CA VAL A 6 5.92 -8.44 36.30
C VAL A 6 4.88 -7.37 35.94
N VAL A 7 4.86 -6.22 36.61
CA VAL A 7 3.93 -5.12 36.26
C VAL A 7 4.31 -4.45 34.94
N MET A 8 5.62 -4.39 34.63
CA MET A 8 6.11 -3.82 33.37
C MET A 8 5.93 -4.78 32.18
N LEU A 9 6.08 -6.09 32.40
CA LEU A 9 5.80 -7.14 31.39
C LEU A 9 4.30 -7.28 31.08
N ALA A 10 3.42 -7.07 32.08
CA ALA A 10 1.97 -7.08 31.86
C ALA A 10 1.50 -5.88 31.01
N ALA A 11 2.14 -4.71 31.14
CA ALA A 11 1.84 -3.53 30.32
C ALA A 11 2.33 -3.67 28.85
N ALA A 12 3.40 -4.43 28.61
CA ALA A 12 3.94 -4.66 27.27
C ALA A 12 3.09 -5.62 26.41
N ALA A 13 2.31 -6.52 27.04
CA ALA A 13 1.48 -7.50 26.36
C ALA A 13 0.12 -6.96 25.86
N MET A 14 -0.28 -5.75 26.27
CA MET A 14 -1.55 -5.12 25.85
C MET A 14 -1.44 -4.22 24.60
N LEU A 15 -0.22 -3.93 24.13
CA LEU A 15 0.02 -3.08 22.95
C LEU A 15 -0.35 -3.71 21.59
N PRO A 16 -0.21 -5.03 21.33
CA PRO A 16 -0.59 -5.58 20.02
C PRO A 16 -2.12 -5.76 19.87
N ALA A 17 -2.89 -5.75 20.96
CA ALA A 17 -4.34 -5.99 20.94
C ALA A 17 -5.17 -4.79 20.41
N LEU A 18 -4.59 -3.59 20.34
CA LEU A 18 -5.22 -2.41 19.75
C LEU A 18 -4.95 -2.27 18.24
N ALA A 19 -4.11 -3.14 17.66
CA ALA A 19 -3.58 -2.93 16.32
C ALA A 19 -4.54 -3.36 15.19
N GLN A 20 -5.55 -4.19 15.43
CA GLN A 20 -6.25 -4.85 14.32
C GLN A 20 -7.74 -5.10 14.55
N THR A 21 -8.56 -4.05 14.49
CA THR A 21 -9.93 -4.17 13.94
C THR A 21 -10.35 -2.83 13.32
N ARG A 22 -9.65 -2.35 12.29
CA ARG A 22 -10.26 -1.36 11.40
C ARG A 22 -11.29 -2.13 10.57
N LYS A 23 -12.59 -1.92 10.86
CA LYS A 23 -13.64 -2.41 9.96
C LYS A 23 -13.30 -1.88 8.55
N PRO A 24 -13.42 -2.70 7.48
CA PRO A 24 -13.25 -2.21 6.13
C PRO A 24 -14.19 -1.03 5.94
N ASP A 25 -13.62 0.15 5.68
CA ASP A 25 -14.42 1.32 5.35
C ASP A 25 -14.89 1.11 3.91
N PRO A 26 -16.21 0.95 3.65
CA PRO A 26 -16.70 0.81 2.28
C PRO A 26 -16.33 2.00 1.40
N ALA A 27 -16.09 3.17 2.02
CA ALA A 27 -15.63 4.36 1.32
C ALA A 27 -14.15 4.28 0.91
N ALA A 28 -13.37 3.36 1.46
CA ALA A 28 -11.98 3.10 1.10
C ALA A 28 -11.82 2.12 -0.07
N ASP A 29 -12.90 1.43 -0.47
CA ASP A 29 -12.86 0.42 -1.53
C ASP A 29 -13.01 1.04 -2.93
N TRP A 30 -12.64 0.28 -3.97
CA TRP A 30 -12.77 0.66 -5.37
C TRP A 30 -13.45 -0.45 -6.19
N PRO A 31 -14.77 -0.67 -6.00
CA PRO A 31 -15.46 -1.86 -6.50
C PRO A 31 -15.71 -1.86 -8.02
N MET A 32 -15.57 -0.72 -8.69
CA MET A 32 -15.84 -0.55 -10.13
C MET A 32 -14.86 0.44 -10.75
N TYR A 33 -14.72 0.43 -12.08
CA TYR A 33 -13.71 1.23 -12.80
C TYR A 33 -13.68 2.71 -12.39
N ASN A 34 -14.84 3.37 -12.31
CA ASN A 34 -14.95 4.77 -11.90
C ASN A 34 -15.38 4.98 -10.44
N ARG A 35 -15.23 3.94 -9.59
CA ARG A 35 -15.65 3.88 -8.18
C ARG A 35 -17.15 3.93 -7.91
N ASP A 36 -17.89 4.85 -8.52
CA ASP A 36 -19.31 5.08 -8.28
C ASP A 36 -20.12 5.19 -9.57
N LEU A 37 -21.46 5.10 -9.47
CA LEU A 37 -22.37 5.15 -10.62
C LEU A 37 -22.41 6.52 -11.32
N GLY A 38 -22.11 7.61 -10.60
CA GLY A 38 -21.94 8.94 -11.18
C GLY A 38 -20.60 9.12 -11.90
N GLY A 39 -19.66 8.17 -11.72
CA GLY A 39 -18.38 8.14 -12.41
C GLY A 39 -17.41 9.24 -11.98
N THR A 40 -17.50 9.70 -10.73
CA THR A 40 -16.75 10.87 -10.25
C THR A 40 -15.25 10.61 -10.09
N ARG A 41 -14.87 9.34 -9.89
CA ARG A 41 -13.49 8.93 -9.53
C ARG A 41 -12.97 9.61 -8.24
N TYR A 42 -13.87 10.09 -7.39
CA TYR A 42 -13.52 10.79 -6.15
C TYR A 42 -13.32 9.82 -4.98
N SER A 43 -12.21 9.96 -4.24
CA SER A 43 -11.99 9.23 -2.98
C SER A 43 -12.21 10.16 -1.77
N PRO A 44 -13.02 9.80 -0.76
CA PRO A 44 -13.23 10.56 0.46
C PRO A 44 -12.13 10.33 1.50
N LEU A 45 -11.11 9.52 1.20
CA LEU A 45 -9.97 9.31 2.09
C LEU A 45 -9.15 10.59 2.22
N THR A 46 -8.79 10.95 3.45
CA THR A 46 -8.09 12.21 3.77
C THR A 46 -6.67 11.99 4.32
N GLU A 47 -6.19 10.75 4.32
CA GLU A 47 -4.87 10.39 4.86
C GLU A 47 -3.72 11.05 4.08
N ILE A 48 -3.87 11.15 2.77
CA ILE A 48 -2.95 11.86 1.88
C ILE A 48 -3.54 13.22 1.55
N SER A 49 -2.73 14.28 1.68
CA SER A 49 -3.13 15.67 1.50
C SER A 49 -2.02 16.49 0.83
N THR A 50 -2.34 17.71 0.40
CA THR A 50 -1.38 18.67 -0.18
C THR A 50 -0.21 19.01 0.77
N LYS A 51 -0.37 18.77 2.07
CA LYS A 51 0.65 19.02 3.09
C LYS A 51 1.66 17.89 3.25
N ASN A 52 1.27 16.65 2.94
CA ASN A 52 2.10 15.46 3.20
C ASN A 52 2.47 14.65 1.95
N VAL A 53 1.85 14.93 0.79
CA VAL A 53 2.12 14.22 -0.46
C VAL A 53 3.60 14.23 -0.85
N ALA A 54 4.33 15.30 -0.52
CA ALA A 54 5.76 15.44 -0.78
C ALA A 54 6.63 14.41 -0.02
N ASN A 55 6.10 13.79 1.03
CA ASN A 55 6.84 12.83 1.86
C ASN A 55 6.58 11.37 1.48
N MET A 56 5.72 11.12 0.47
CA MET A 56 5.37 9.77 0.08
C MET A 56 6.54 9.03 -0.56
N LYS A 57 6.61 7.72 -0.31
CA LYS A 57 7.60 6.82 -0.87
C LYS A 57 6.89 5.66 -1.54
N VAL A 58 7.55 5.05 -2.53
CA VAL A 58 7.06 3.82 -3.15
C VAL A 58 6.99 2.73 -2.08
N ALA A 59 5.79 2.17 -1.86
CA ALA A 59 5.60 1.08 -0.92
C ALA A 59 5.94 -0.29 -1.56
N TRP A 60 5.64 -0.46 -2.85
CA TRP A 60 5.88 -1.69 -3.59
C TRP A 60 5.83 -1.42 -5.10
N THR A 61 6.38 -2.34 -5.89
CA THR A 61 6.24 -2.35 -7.36
C THR A 61 5.88 -3.75 -7.84
N TYR A 62 5.15 -3.85 -8.95
CA TYR A 62 4.80 -5.13 -9.57
C TYR A 62 5.16 -5.12 -11.05
N ARG A 63 5.93 -6.10 -11.49
CA ARG A 63 6.34 -6.23 -12.89
C ARG A 63 5.33 -7.07 -13.65
N LEU A 64 4.67 -6.46 -14.64
CA LEU A 64 3.86 -7.20 -15.60
C LEU A 64 4.78 -7.96 -16.54
N SER A 65 4.64 -9.27 -16.56
CA SER A 65 5.26 -10.08 -17.62
C SER A 65 4.32 -10.03 -18.82
N THR A 66 4.79 -9.50 -19.94
CA THR A 66 4.10 -9.71 -21.21
C THR A 66 4.24 -11.18 -21.55
N PRO A 67 3.14 -11.92 -21.80
CA PRO A 67 3.27 -13.20 -22.47
C PRO A 67 3.88 -12.88 -23.84
N VAL A 68 5.15 -13.22 -24.04
CA VAL A 68 5.70 -13.31 -25.39
C VAL A 68 4.80 -14.32 -26.09
N ALA A 69 4.02 -13.85 -27.06
CA ALA A 69 3.21 -14.73 -27.89
C ALA A 69 4.11 -15.90 -28.29
N ARG A 70 3.74 -17.13 -27.93
CA ARG A 70 4.56 -18.34 -28.12
C ARG A 70 4.93 -18.42 -29.61
N GLY A 71 6.13 -17.94 -29.97
CA GLY A 71 6.60 -17.80 -31.35
C GLY A 71 7.17 -16.43 -31.76
N ALA A 72 7.01 -15.36 -30.97
CA ALA A 72 7.69 -14.09 -31.25
C ALA A 72 9.12 -14.12 -30.68
N ALA A 73 10.12 -13.88 -31.53
CA ALA A 73 11.49 -13.66 -31.07
C ALA A 73 11.49 -12.54 -30.00
N PRO A 74 12.27 -12.67 -28.92
CA PRO A 74 12.33 -11.63 -27.91
C PRO A 74 12.68 -10.30 -28.59
N PRO A 75 12.01 -9.18 -28.24
CA PRO A 75 12.47 -7.89 -28.70
C PRO A 75 13.93 -7.76 -28.28
N ALA A 76 14.80 -7.43 -29.24
CA ALA A 76 16.22 -7.22 -28.98
C ALA A 76 16.34 -6.37 -27.72
N ALA A 77 17.08 -6.86 -26.74
CA ALA A 77 17.27 -6.17 -25.48
C ALA A 77 17.71 -4.75 -25.79
N VAL A 78 16.84 -3.77 -25.51
CA VAL A 78 17.24 -2.38 -25.51
C VAL A 78 18.29 -2.29 -24.39
N PRO A 79 19.56 -1.98 -24.70
CA PRO A 79 20.60 -2.01 -23.69
C PRO A 79 20.22 -1.02 -22.58
N ALA A 80 20.25 -1.53 -21.35
CA ALA A 80 20.08 -0.75 -20.15
C ALA A 80 21.36 0.05 -19.87
N ASP A 81 21.67 1.04 -20.71
CA ASP A 81 22.61 2.13 -20.42
C ASP A 81 22.57 3.18 -21.54
N ALA A 82 21.94 4.30 -21.25
CA ALA A 82 22.27 5.60 -21.81
C ALA A 82 21.75 6.62 -20.80
N GLY A 83 22.64 6.99 -19.87
CA GLY A 83 22.39 8.11 -18.98
C GLY A 83 22.29 9.42 -19.77
N GLU A 84 21.36 10.26 -19.34
CA GLU A 84 21.47 11.71 -19.09
C GLU A 84 20.23 12.15 -18.28
#